data_AF-A0A481RL18-F1
#
_entry.id   AF-A0A481RL18-F1
#
_cell.length_a   1.000
_cell.length_b   1.000
_cell.length_c   1.000
_cell.angle_alpha   90.00
_cell.angle_beta   90.00
_cell.angle_gamma   90.00
#
_symmetry.space_group_name_H-M   'P 1'
#
loop_
_entity.id
_entity.type
_entity.pdbx_description
1 polymer ?
#
loop_
_entity_poly.entity_id
_entity_poly.type
_entity_poly.pdbx_seq_one_letter_code
_entity_poly.pdbx_strand_id
1 'polypeptide(L)'
;MGIRRHAIPRPTTSTYHVKSDNMDAWSISPKDLKPIGVAAADQQKQQQLQLQQQPLGPKKLTSDDLKKGPDTGSGGGGGSKSDVFHTLAPVYHLSKICGLLPVKFKANKAGKYEGRLDVAEVAYGIVLVAALAGAQCYGLYRDLRNGWENSTRLSSETAITVTCSDVFAVISAAFVAILGSGYRWHHLQDALNKIVDVDDKLLDVPTSERLRKVSIIVIVSSLVYIVVISSLDFVSWRASSAGKNNAHFGDKGPINYAPLYFMYIVVTVFEVQYALVLFNVGERFLKLNKSVANLTRSNMALEQLFRRYTHQPHHQQQQEQSMAFFSNEIGHIGRFRRVNNKISDFGPGAGTETASKTAELIGRLIGLHGILCDSVKNVNKAYGGAVVVGTISCLIHLIITPYFLYNEIFSDSISSWYVLTMQVFWTFFHVCRLLFLVQPCHMVSVEARKTGALVSQALASNWQPEAKKQLEIFSLQLLQRPVEFTACGLFFLDRGLVTSIAGAVTTYLVILVQFQNADETKGTKNLLQNATELLKNASSFKNITFKVR
;
A
#
# COMPACT_ATOMS: atom_id res chain seq x y z
N MET A 1 -29.35 5.46 55.26
CA MET A 1 -29.40 6.50 54.21
C MET A 1 -28.77 5.94 52.95
N GLY A 2 -29.60 5.51 52.00
CA GLY A 2 -29.16 4.98 50.71
C GLY A 2 -29.22 6.05 49.63
N ILE A 3 -28.27 6.03 48.70
CA ILE A 3 -28.37 6.76 47.44
C ILE A 3 -28.03 5.81 46.28
N ARG A 4 -28.90 5.89 45.27
CA ARG A 4 -29.21 4.94 44.20
C ARG A 4 -28.08 4.77 43.18
N ARG A 5 -27.92 3.53 42.71
CA ARG A 5 -27.27 3.22 41.42
C ARG A 5 -28.28 3.55 40.30
N HIS A 6 -27.89 4.41 39.36
CA HIS A 6 -28.67 4.63 38.14
C HIS A 6 -28.44 3.48 37.15
N ALA A 7 -29.53 2.81 36.76
CA ALA A 7 -29.56 1.78 35.74
C ALA A 7 -29.61 2.42 34.34
N ILE A 8 -28.85 1.85 33.41
CA ILE A 8 -28.84 2.17 31.97
C ILE A 8 -30.08 1.50 31.34
N PRO A 9 -30.95 2.21 30.61
CA PRO A 9 -32.14 1.61 30.00
C PRO A 9 -31.79 0.81 28.73
N ARG A 10 -32.43 -0.34 28.56
CA ARG A 10 -32.43 -1.14 27.31
C ARG A 10 -33.26 -0.43 26.24
N PRO A 11 -32.90 -0.53 24.94
CA PRO A 11 -33.70 0.07 23.87
C PRO A 11 -35.00 -0.70 23.65
N THR A 12 -36.10 0.03 23.63
CA THR A 12 -37.45 -0.39 23.26
C THR A 12 -37.58 -0.45 21.74
N THR A 13 -38.12 -1.55 21.22
CA THR A 13 -38.60 -1.68 19.84
C THR A 13 -39.84 -0.80 19.64
N SER A 14 -39.72 0.27 18.86
CA SER A 14 -40.85 1.05 18.37
C SER A 14 -41.09 0.72 16.90
N THR A 15 -42.20 0.06 16.64
CA THR A 15 -42.81 -0.17 15.33
C THR A 15 -43.33 1.15 14.76
N TYR A 16 -42.78 1.60 13.64
CA TYR A 16 -43.38 2.66 12.82
C TYR A 16 -44.15 2.03 11.66
N HIS A 17 -45.47 2.25 11.67
CA HIS A 17 -46.36 2.04 10.53
C HIS A 17 -46.08 3.10 9.45
N VAL A 18 -45.80 2.66 8.23
CA VAL A 18 -45.91 3.49 7.03
C VAL A 18 -47.00 2.88 6.15
N LYS A 19 -48.00 3.71 5.81
CA LYS A 19 -49.10 3.43 4.90
C LYS A 19 -48.56 3.05 3.51
N SER A 20 -49.04 1.92 3.00
CA SER A 20 -48.95 1.53 1.60
C SER A 20 -49.92 2.38 0.77
N ASP A 21 -49.44 3.06 -0.25
CA ASP A 21 -50.20 3.34 -1.48
C ASP A 21 -49.21 3.65 -2.62
N ASN A 22 -49.48 3.08 -3.79
CA ASN A 22 -48.77 3.17 -5.08
C ASN A 22 -47.46 2.38 -5.27
N MET A 23 -47.59 1.07 -5.53
CA MET A 23 -46.71 0.34 -6.46
C MET A 23 -47.53 -0.64 -7.30
N ASP A 24 -48.36 -0.11 -8.20
CA ASP A 24 -48.91 -0.85 -9.33
C ASP A 24 -48.33 -0.28 -10.63
N ALA A 25 -47.25 -0.90 -11.12
CA ALA A 25 -46.97 -1.04 -12.55
C ALA A 25 -45.75 -1.96 -12.74
N TRP A 26 -45.87 -2.88 -13.69
CA TRP A 26 -44.82 -3.78 -14.23
C TRP A 26 -44.59 -5.11 -13.49
N SER A 27 -45.63 -5.95 -13.42
CA SER A 27 -45.48 -7.41 -13.35
C SER A 27 -45.52 -7.99 -14.78
N ILE A 28 -44.44 -8.65 -15.20
CA ILE A 28 -44.39 -9.42 -16.46
C ILE A 28 -44.68 -10.88 -16.14
N SER A 29 -45.61 -11.47 -16.89
CA SER A 29 -46.11 -12.85 -16.71
C SER A 29 -45.07 -13.90 -17.17
N PRO A 30 -44.96 -15.09 -16.52
CA PRO A 30 -43.95 -16.11 -16.83
C PRO A 30 -44.12 -16.86 -18.17
N LYS A 31 -44.93 -16.37 -19.11
CA LYS A 31 -45.21 -17.03 -20.40
C LYS A 31 -44.45 -16.46 -21.61
N ASP A 32 -43.65 -15.40 -21.43
CA ASP A 32 -42.98 -14.68 -22.54
C ASP A 32 -41.45 -14.87 -22.62
N LEU A 33 -40.86 -15.82 -21.89
CA LEU A 33 -39.42 -16.13 -21.98
C LEU A 33 -39.14 -17.26 -23.00
N LYS A 34 -38.73 -16.90 -24.22
CA LYS A 34 -38.11 -17.84 -25.18
C LYS A 34 -36.67 -18.18 -24.75
N PRO A 35 -36.21 -19.45 -24.87
CA PRO A 35 -34.88 -19.85 -24.44
C PRO A 35 -33.81 -19.50 -25.49
N ILE A 36 -33.03 -18.44 -25.23
CA ILE A 36 -31.77 -18.16 -25.94
C ILE A 36 -30.66 -18.87 -25.15
N GLY A 37 -30.49 -20.17 -25.39
CA GLY A 37 -29.51 -20.97 -24.63
C GLY A 37 -28.90 -22.16 -25.36
N VAL A 38 -29.28 -22.43 -26.62
CA VAL A 38 -28.82 -23.64 -27.34
C VAL A 38 -27.97 -23.30 -28.58
N ALA A 39 -28.18 -22.16 -29.23
CA ALA A 39 -27.43 -21.81 -30.45
C ALA A 39 -25.97 -21.36 -30.21
N ALA A 40 -25.64 -20.81 -29.03
CA ALA A 40 -24.28 -20.33 -28.74
C ALA A 40 -23.30 -21.46 -28.39
N ALA A 41 -23.80 -22.58 -27.86
CA ALA A 41 -22.98 -23.74 -27.51
C ALA A 41 -22.54 -24.55 -28.74
N ASP A 42 -23.39 -24.61 -29.77
CA ASP A 42 -23.07 -25.32 -31.02
C ASP A 42 -22.08 -24.55 -31.90
N GLN A 43 -22.12 -23.22 -31.89
CA GLN A 43 -21.15 -22.38 -32.63
C GLN A 43 -19.73 -22.50 -32.07
N GLN A 44 -19.58 -22.60 -30.73
CA GLN A 44 -18.28 -22.77 -30.09
C GLN A 44 -17.69 -24.18 -30.33
N LYS A 45 -18.54 -25.20 -30.44
CA LYS A 45 -18.14 -26.57 -30.71
C LYS A 45 -17.71 -26.78 -32.18
N GLN A 46 -18.37 -26.10 -33.13
CA GLN A 46 -17.95 -26.11 -34.54
C GLN A 46 -16.63 -25.36 -34.77
N GLN A 47 -16.37 -24.28 -34.02
CA GLN A 47 -15.13 -23.51 -34.14
C GLN A 47 -13.90 -24.28 -33.60
N GLN A 48 -14.07 -25.13 -32.59
CA GLN A 48 -13.01 -26.01 -32.09
C GLN A 48 -12.72 -27.20 -33.02
N LEU A 49 -13.73 -27.72 -33.73
CA LEU A 49 -13.56 -28.81 -34.70
C LEU A 49 -12.84 -28.37 -35.99
N GLN A 50 -12.96 -27.10 -36.38
CA GLN A 50 -12.22 -26.55 -37.55
C GLN A 50 -10.72 -26.31 -37.27
N LEU A 51 -10.32 -26.10 -36.02
CA LEU A 51 -8.91 -25.89 -35.64
C LEU A 51 -8.09 -27.20 -35.55
N GLN A 52 -8.75 -28.37 -35.55
CA GLN A 52 -8.10 -29.68 -35.48
C GLN A 52 -7.82 -30.33 -36.86
N GLN A 53 -8.18 -29.70 -37.98
CA GLN A 53 -8.04 -30.30 -39.33
C GLN A 53 -7.03 -29.62 -40.26
N GLN A 54 -6.08 -28.82 -39.75
CA GLN A 54 -4.99 -28.32 -40.61
C GLN A 54 -3.80 -29.30 -40.68
N PRO A 55 -3.39 -29.75 -41.88
CA PRO A 55 -2.26 -30.66 -42.03
C PRO A 55 -0.91 -29.95 -41.84
N LEU A 56 0.00 -30.61 -41.12
CA LEU A 56 1.40 -30.22 -40.94
C LEU A 56 2.19 -30.37 -42.26
N GLY A 57 2.53 -29.25 -42.88
CA GLY A 57 3.58 -29.17 -43.91
C GLY A 57 4.93 -28.74 -43.32
N PRO A 58 6.07 -29.18 -43.88
CA PRO A 58 7.39 -28.96 -43.28
C PRO A 58 7.83 -27.50 -43.40
N LYS A 59 8.07 -26.83 -42.26
CA LYS A 59 8.64 -25.48 -42.23
C LYS A 59 10.14 -25.53 -42.54
N LYS A 60 10.53 -24.86 -43.63
CA LYS A 60 11.91 -24.47 -43.95
C LYS A 60 12.49 -23.61 -42.84
N LEU A 61 13.67 -24.00 -42.36
CA LEU A 61 14.52 -23.26 -41.43
C LEU A 61 15.17 -22.08 -42.17
N THR A 62 14.98 -20.85 -41.70
CA THR A 62 15.70 -19.65 -42.18
C THR A 62 16.69 -19.14 -41.14
N SER A 63 17.75 -18.54 -41.65
CA SER A 63 19.11 -18.39 -41.11
C SER A 63 19.32 -17.45 -39.90
N ASP A 64 18.32 -17.17 -39.09
CA ASP A 64 18.47 -16.25 -37.94
C ASP A 64 18.63 -16.94 -36.58
N ASP A 65 18.61 -18.28 -36.55
CA ASP A 65 18.86 -19.09 -35.34
C ASP A 65 20.35 -19.21 -34.96
N LEU A 66 21.26 -18.63 -35.76
CA LEU A 66 22.71 -18.66 -35.55
C LEU A 66 23.21 -17.38 -34.86
N LYS A 67 22.92 -17.24 -33.56
CA LYS A 67 23.72 -16.42 -32.63
C LYS A 67 23.42 -16.78 -31.17
N LYS A 68 23.68 -18.04 -30.81
CA LYS A 68 23.92 -18.44 -29.41
C LYS A 68 25.34 -19.00 -29.30
N GLY A 69 26.20 -18.26 -28.62
CA GLY A 69 27.48 -18.75 -28.08
C GLY A 69 27.27 -19.48 -26.74
N PRO A 70 28.22 -20.33 -26.31
CA PRO A 70 27.90 -21.71 -25.97
C PRO A 70 27.57 -21.94 -24.50
N ASP A 71 26.65 -22.89 -24.31
CA ASP A 71 26.47 -23.66 -23.09
C ASP A 71 27.75 -24.44 -22.76
N THR A 72 28.23 -24.33 -21.53
CA THR A 72 29.04 -25.37 -20.88
C THR A 72 28.17 -26.03 -19.81
N GLY A 73 27.77 -27.27 -20.08
CA GLY A 73 27.01 -28.09 -19.15
C GLY A 73 27.88 -28.72 -18.06
N SER A 74 27.28 -28.91 -16.89
CA SER A 74 27.20 -30.19 -16.16
C SER A 74 27.14 -29.98 -14.63
N GLY A 75 26.11 -30.57 -14.00
CA GLY A 75 26.22 -31.08 -12.62
C GLY A 75 25.49 -30.31 -11.52
N GLY A 76 24.29 -30.79 -11.17
CA GLY A 76 23.84 -30.89 -9.76
C GLY A 76 23.33 -29.62 -9.05
N GLY A 77 22.05 -29.66 -8.66
CA GLY A 77 21.48 -28.76 -7.64
C GLY A 77 20.69 -27.59 -8.20
N GLY A 78 19.42 -27.84 -8.56
CA GLY A 78 18.45 -26.78 -8.86
C GLY A 78 18.13 -25.95 -7.62
N GLY A 79 19.01 -25.02 -7.28
CA GLY A 79 18.73 -23.96 -6.32
C GLY A 79 17.74 -22.96 -6.93
N SER A 80 16.57 -22.83 -6.31
CA SER A 80 15.59 -21.79 -6.64
C SER A 80 16.27 -20.42 -6.62
N LYS A 81 16.36 -19.75 -7.77
CA LYS A 81 16.81 -18.36 -7.83
C LYS A 81 15.74 -17.53 -7.13
N SER A 82 16.04 -16.93 -5.98
CA SER A 82 15.04 -16.16 -5.25
C SER A 82 14.61 -14.93 -6.08
N ASP A 83 13.35 -14.96 -6.48
CA ASP A 83 12.69 -14.06 -7.43
C ASP A 83 12.29 -12.70 -6.79
N VAL A 84 12.74 -12.47 -5.55
CA VAL A 84 12.49 -11.24 -4.78
C VAL A 84 13.17 -10.03 -5.44
N PHE A 85 14.42 -10.21 -5.88
CA PHE A 85 15.18 -9.14 -6.55
C PHE A 85 14.58 -8.78 -7.91
N HIS A 86 14.04 -9.76 -8.65
CA HIS A 86 13.37 -9.51 -9.93
C HIS A 86 11.99 -8.85 -9.74
N THR A 87 11.31 -9.13 -8.63
CA THR A 87 10.04 -8.46 -8.28
C THR A 87 10.26 -7.00 -7.88
N LEU A 88 11.41 -6.69 -7.28
CA LEU A 88 11.82 -5.32 -6.94
C LEU A 88 12.53 -4.59 -8.10
N ALA A 89 12.89 -5.29 -9.18
CA ALA A 89 13.59 -4.71 -10.33
C ALA A 89 12.88 -3.51 -10.99
N PRO A 90 11.54 -3.47 -11.13
CA PRO A 90 10.87 -2.30 -11.72
C PRO A 90 11.04 -1.02 -10.90
N VAL A 91 11.14 -1.12 -9.57
CA VAL A 91 11.36 0.04 -8.70
C VAL A 91 12.86 0.34 -8.50
N TYR A 92 13.74 -0.60 -8.85
CA TYR A 92 15.18 -0.48 -8.66
C TYR A 92 15.76 0.76 -9.37
N HIS A 93 15.56 0.85 -10.68
CA HIS A 93 16.12 1.95 -11.47
C HIS A 93 15.58 3.30 -11.04
N LEU A 94 14.30 3.37 -10.73
CA LEU A 94 13.65 4.59 -10.28
C LEU A 94 14.15 5.02 -8.90
N SER A 95 14.29 4.07 -7.97
CA SER A 95 14.85 4.33 -6.64
C SER A 95 16.29 4.82 -6.73
N LYS A 96 17.06 4.32 -7.72
CA LYS A 96 18.42 4.76 -7.98
C LYS A 96 18.46 6.21 -8.49
N ILE A 97 17.63 6.53 -9.49
CA ILE A 97 17.51 7.91 -10.02
C ILE A 97 17.12 8.89 -8.92
N CYS A 98 16.17 8.51 -8.05
CA CYS A 98 15.72 9.34 -6.92
C CYS A 98 16.68 9.39 -5.73
N GLY A 99 17.86 8.74 -5.79
CA GLY A 99 18.82 8.70 -4.67
C GLY A 99 18.35 7.90 -3.46
N LEU A 100 17.32 7.07 -3.60
CA LEU A 100 16.70 6.28 -2.53
C LEU A 100 17.35 4.92 -2.32
N LEU A 101 18.25 4.52 -3.23
CA LEU A 101 18.90 3.22 -3.20
C LEU A 101 20.41 3.34 -3.48
N PRO A 102 21.22 3.58 -2.44
CA PRO A 102 22.66 3.85 -2.58
C PRO A 102 23.50 2.58 -2.69
N VAL A 103 23.11 1.66 -3.58
CA VAL A 103 23.70 0.31 -3.64
C VAL A 103 24.11 -0.08 -5.04
N LYS A 104 25.23 -0.82 -5.11
CA LYS A 104 25.63 -1.55 -6.31
C LYS A 104 25.43 -3.04 -6.07
N PHE A 105 24.73 -3.67 -7.00
CA PHE A 105 24.55 -5.11 -7.00
C PHE A 105 25.72 -5.78 -7.70
N LYS A 106 26.35 -6.75 -7.02
CA LYS A 106 27.33 -7.65 -7.62
C LYS A 106 26.73 -9.05 -7.66
N ALA A 107 26.84 -9.71 -8.82
CA ALA A 107 26.48 -11.12 -8.93
C ALA A 107 27.54 -11.97 -8.22
N ASN A 108 27.12 -12.78 -7.25
CA ASN A 108 28.01 -13.74 -6.61
C ASN A 108 28.17 -14.98 -7.50
N LYS A 109 29.20 -15.81 -7.26
CA LYS A 109 29.53 -17.04 -8.02
C LYS A 109 28.37 -18.06 -8.06
N ALA A 110 27.43 -17.98 -7.11
CA ALA A 110 26.22 -18.80 -7.04
C ALA A 110 24.99 -18.20 -7.77
N GLY A 111 25.15 -17.10 -8.50
CA GLY A 111 24.04 -16.41 -9.20
C GLY A 111 23.08 -15.62 -8.29
N LYS A 112 23.38 -15.49 -6.99
CA LYS A 112 22.68 -14.60 -6.04
C LYS A 112 23.26 -13.18 -6.15
N TYR A 113 22.41 -12.16 -6.18
CA TYR A 113 22.83 -10.75 -6.19
C TYR A 113 23.07 -10.26 -4.77
N GLU A 114 24.26 -9.72 -4.50
CA GLU A 114 24.61 -9.09 -3.22
C GLU A 114 24.69 -7.57 -3.43
N GLY A 115 23.83 -6.82 -2.74
CA GLY A 115 23.86 -5.36 -2.76
C GLY A 115 24.83 -4.84 -1.70
N ARG A 116 25.81 -4.05 -2.12
CA ARG A 116 26.72 -3.35 -1.19
C ARG A 116 26.50 -1.85 -1.30
N LEU A 117 26.54 -1.19 -0.14
CA LEU A 117 26.56 0.27 -0.08
C LEU A 117 27.72 0.79 -0.90
N ASP A 118 27.45 1.78 -1.73
CA ASP A 118 28.45 2.43 -2.56
C ASP A 118 28.54 3.91 -2.21
N VAL A 119 29.74 4.37 -1.85
CA VAL A 119 29.97 5.74 -1.36
C VAL A 119 29.59 6.77 -2.43
N ALA A 120 29.80 6.47 -3.72
CA ALA A 120 29.45 7.41 -4.79
C ALA A 120 27.92 7.55 -4.93
N GLU A 121 27.16 6.46 -4.76
CA GLU A 121 25.70 6.52 -4.78
C GLU A 121 25.13 7.25 -3.55
N VAL A 122 25.75 7.11 -2.37
CA VAL A 122 25.40 7.91 -1.17
C VAL A 122 25.68 9.40 -1.43
N ALA A 123 26.87 9.72 -1.95
CA ALA A 123 27.25 11.09 -2.28
C ALA A 123 26.31 11.71 -3.33
N TYR A 124 25.92 10.94 -4.35
CA TYR A 124 24.91 11.34 -5.32
C TYR A 124 23.58 11.70 -4.65
N GLY A 125 23.08 10.87 -3.74
CA GLY A 125 21.86 11.17 -2.98
C GLY A 125 21.96 12.47 -2.18
N ILE A 126 23.08 12.68 -1.47
CA ILE A 126 23.34 13.91 -0.70
C ILE A 126 23.31 15.14 -1.62
N VAL A 127 24.04 15.09 -2.74
CA VAL A 127 24.10 16.18 -3.72
C VAL A 127 22.72 16.43 -4.34
N LEU A 128 21.98 15.38 -4.69
CA LEU A 128 20.64 15.47 -5.27
C LEU A 128 19.68 16.20 -4.33
N VAL A 129 19.60 15.81 -3.06
CA VAL A 129 18.67 16.45 -2.12
C VAL A 129 19.09 17.87 -1.76
N ALA A 130 20.39 18.14 -1.63
CA ALA A 130 20.90 19.48 -1.42
C ALA A 130 20.61 20.40 -2.63
N ALA A 131 20.76 19.89 -3.84
CA ALA A 131 20.46 20.63 -5.06
C ALA A 131 18.95 20.91 -5.19
N LEU A 132 18.08 19.92 -4.96
CA LEU A 132 16.63 20.10 -5.02
C LEU A 132 16.12 21.07 -3.95
N ALA A 133 16.55 20.90 -2.70
CA ALA A 133 16.16 21.78 -1.61
C ALA A 133 16.71 23.20 -1.81
N GLY A 134 17.99 23.33 -2.18
CA GLY A 134 18.61 24.62 -2.49
C GLY A 134 17.94 25.34 -3.65
N ALA A 135 17.63 24.62 -4.74
CA ALA A 135 16.89 25.17 -5.88
C ALA A 135 15.47 25.61 -5.49
N GLN A 136 14.78 24.84 -4.62
CA GLN A 136 13.45 25.22 -4.15
C GLN A 136 13.49 26.47 -3.25
N CYS A 137 14.43 26.54 -2.32
CA CYS A 137 14.63 27.72 -1.47
C CYS A 137 14.99 28.95 -2.30
N TYR A 138 15.86 28.81 -3.29
CA TYR A 138 16.21 29.88 -4.22
C TYR A 138 15.02 30.31 -5.09
N GLY A 139 14.23 29.35 -5.58
CA GLY A 139 13.00 29.62 -6.34
C GLY A 139 11.98 30.40 -5.51
N LEU A 140 11.79 30.02 -4.24
CA LEU A 140 10.91 30.72 -3.31
C LEU A 140 11.40 32.14 -3.00
N TYR A 141 12.71 32.32 -2.75
CA TYR A 141 13.31 33.64 -2.59
C TYR A 141 13.10 34.51 -3.84
N ARG A 142 13.34 33.95 -5.04
CA ARG A 142 13.15 34.66 -6.31
C ARG A 142 11.70 35.10 -6.51
N ASP A 143 10.75 34.26 -6.10
CA ASP A 143 9.33 34.59 -6.16
C ASP A 143 8.93 35.67 -5.15
N LEU A 144 9.53 35.71 -3.97
CA LEU A 144 9.16 36.63 -2.88
C LEU A 144 9.95 37.95 -2.85
N ARG A 145 11.14 38.04 -3.45
CA ARG A 145 12.08 39.17 -3.30
C ARG A 145 11.55 40.57 -3.67
N ASN A 146 10.48 40.65 -4.47
CA ASN A 146 9.89 41.90 -4.96
C ASN A 146 8.47 42.11 -4.43
N GLY A 147 8.16 41.56 -3.26
CA GLY A 147 6.80 41.53 -2.72
C GLY A 147 6.00 40.32 -3.20
N TRP A 148 5.11 39.83 -2.36
CA TRP A 148 4.25 38.68 -2.63
C TRP A 148 3.07 39.05 -3.53
N GLU A 149 2.67 40.31 -3.56
CA GLU A 149 1.57 40.85 -4.37
C GLU A 149 1.77 40.59 -5.87
N ASN A 150 3.05 40.47 -6.28
CA ASN A 150 3.46 40.21 -7.66
C ASN A 150 3.64 38.72 -7.97
N SER A 151 3.45 37.83 -6.99
CA SER A 151 3.61 36.39 -7.18
C SER A 151 2.48 35.82 -8.04
N THR A 152 2.82 34.81 -8.85
CA THR A 152 1.82 34.07 -9.61
C THR A 152 0.99 33.17 -8.71
N ARG A 153 1.59 32.61 -7.66
CA ARG A 153 1.03 31.58 -6.78
C ARG A 153 0.61 32.11 -5.39
N LEU A 154 1.26 33.17 -4.91
CA LEU A 154 1.05 33.71 -3.56
C LEU A 154 0.22 34.98 -3.62
N SER A 155 -1.09 34.87 -3.39
CA SER A 155 -2.03 36.00 -3.45
C SER A 155 -2.40 36.60 -2.09
N SER A 156 -1.86 36.06 -0.98
CA SER A 156 -2.14 36.53 0.38
C SER A 156 -1.03 36.14 1.35
N GLU A 157 -0.96 36.81 2.50
CA GLU A 157 -0.04 36.47 3.60
C GLU A 157 -0.25 35.02 4.10
N THR A 158 -1.50 34.59 4.16
CA THR A 158 -1.86 33.19 4.46
C THR A 158 -1.31 32.23 3.41
N ALA A 159 -1.36 32.57 2.12
CA ALA A 159 -0.79 31.76 1.04
C ALA A 159 0.74 31.61 1.15
N ILE A 160 1.44 32.62 1.65
CA ILE A 160 2.90 32.56 1.91
C ILE A 160 3.18 31.52 3.00
N THR A 161 2.55 31.68 4.17
CA THR A 161 2.78 30.79 5.32
C THR A 161 2.52 29.33 4.96
N VAL A 162 1.44 29.10 4.21
CA VAL A 162 1.07 27.79 3.72
C VAL A 162 2.08 27.22 2.73
N THR A 163 2.48 28.01 1.73
CA THR A 163 3.42 27.52 0.72
C THR A 163 4.78 27.23 1.34
N CYS A 164 5.23 28.06 2.29
CA CYS A 164 6.43 27.77 3.08
C CYS A 164 6.29 26.47 3.89
N SER A 165 5.11 26.21 4.45
CA SER A 165 4.81 24.98 5.20
C SER A 165 4.81 23.73 4.31
N ASP A 166 4.20 23.80 3.13
CA ASP A 166 4.23 22.75 2.08
C ASP A 166 5.67 22.47 1.65
N VAL A 167 6.41 23.51 1.24
CA VAL A 167 7.82 23.39 0.83
C VAL A 167 8.66 22.76 1.95
N PHE A 168 8.51 23.20 3.19
CA PHE A 168 9.22 22.64 4.33
C PHE A 168 8.87 21.17 4.58
N ALA A 169 7.58 20.81 4.52
CA ALA A 169 7.11 19.44 4.72
C ALA A 169 7.64 18.49 3.64
N VAL A 170 7.68 18.93 2.38
CA VAL A 170 8.18 18.14 1.25
C VAL A 170 9.71 18.01 1.29
N ILE A 171 10.44 19.10 1.57
CA ILE A 171 11.90 19.06 1.76
C ILE A 171 12.25 18.09 2.89
N SER A 172 11.56 18.18 4.03
CA SER A 172 11.80 17.30 5.19
C SER A 172 11.57 15.83 4.85
N ALA A 173 10.49 15.52 4.12
CA ALA A 173 10.19 14.16 3.69
C ALA A 173 11.24 13.62 2.71
N ALA A 174 11.64 14.42 1.69
CA ALA A 174 12.67 14.04 0.73
C ALA A 174 14.04 13.86 1.40
N PHE A 175 14.39 14.75 2.32
CA PHE A 175 15.63 14.70 3.10
C PHE A 175 15.74 13.40 3.91
N VAL A 176 14.72 13.06 4.71
CA VAL A 176 14.74 11.84 5.52
C VAL A 176 14.70 10.58 4.63
N ALA A 177 13.98 10.62 3.50
CA ALA A 177 13.94 9.50 2.56
C ALA A 177 15.31 9.24 1.91
N ILE A 178 15.98 10.27 1.40
CA ILE A 178 17.26 10.15 0.69
C ILE A 178 18.41 9.93 1.67
N LEU A 179 18.59 10.77 2.68
CA LEU A 179 19.72 10.62 3.61
C LEU A 179 19.60 9.39 4.51
N GLY A 180 18.36 8.99 4.83
CA GLY A 180 18.10 7.75 5.55
C GLY A 180 18.36 6.49 4.73
N SER A 181 18.57 6.58 3.41
CA SER A 181 18.66 5.41 2.52
C SER A 181 19.79 4.43 2.87
N GLY A 182 20.95 4.93 3.32
CA GLY A 182 22.07 4.09 3.73
C GLY A 182 21.77 3.27 4.99
N TYR A 183 21.22 3.91 6.02
CA TYR A 183 20.76 3.25 7.25
C TYR A 183 19.62 2.25 6.96
N ARG A 184 18.63 2.66 6.15
CA ARG A 184 17.50 1.82 5.72
C ARG A 184 17.98 0.56 5.03
N TRP A 185 18.99 0.67 4.18
CA TRP A 185 19.48 -0.46 3.40
C TRP A 185 19.98 -1.61 4.28
N HIS A 186 20.70 -1.34 5.37
CA HIS A 186 21.20 -2.41 6.25
C HIS A 186 20.06 -3.28 6.77
N HIS A 187 19.04 -2.65 7.34
CA HIS A 187 17.87 -3.36 7.87
C HIS A 187 17.01 -3.98 6.77
N LEU A 188 16.88 -3.30 5.62
CA LEU A 188 16.14 -3.83 4.48
C LEU A 188 16.81 -5.07 3.88
N GLN A 189 18.13 -5.06 3.76
CA GLN A 189 18.93 -6.21 3.30
C GLN A 189 18.73 -7.40 4.24
N ASP A 190 18.77 -7.17 5.55
CA ASP A 190 18.50 -8.22 6.55
C ASP A 190 17.08 -8.77 6.44
N ALA A 191 16.08 -7.92 6.19
CA ALA A 191 14.69 -8.34 6.00
C ALA A 191 14.53 -9.14 4.69
N LEU A 192 15.13 -8.68 3.59
CA LEU A 192 15.07 -9.34 2.29
C LEU A 192 15.77 -10.71 2.33
N ASN A 193 16.95 -10.81 2.95
CA ASN A 193 17.66 -12.08 3.13
C ASN A 193 16.84 -13.09 3.93
N LYS A 194 16.17 -12.64 5.00
CA LYS A 194 15.24 -13.46 5.78
C LYS A 194 14.05 -13.93 4.95
N ILE A 195 13.47 -13.06 4.12
CA ILE A 195 12.36 -13.43 3.22
C ILE A 195 12.82 -14.45 2.18
N VAL A 196 14.04 -14.30 1.64
CA VAL A 196 14.62 -15.27 0.71
C VAL A 196 14.82 -16.64 1.36
N ASP A 197 15.31 -16.67 2.61
CA ASP A 197 15.42 -17.91 3.38
C ASP A 197 14.05 -18.56 3.62
N VAL A 198 13.02 -17.76 3.88
CA VAL A 198 11.62 -18.26 4.00
C VAL A 198 11.13 -18.85 2.67
N ASP A 199 11.40 -18.20 1.54
CA ASP A 199 11.01 -18.69 0.21
C ASP A 199 11.75 -20.01 -0.13
N ASP A 200 13.06 -20.10 0.12
CA ASP A 200 13.86 -21.32 -0.05
C ASP A 200 13.30 -22.47 0.82
N LYS A 201 12.86 -22.14 2.03
CA LYS A 201 12.26 -23.07 2.99
C LYS A 201 10.75 -23.29 2.82
N LEU A 202 10.05 -22.63 1.91
CA LEU A 202 8.61 -22.92 1.70
C LEU A 202 8.36 -23.96 0.60
N LEU A 203 9.38 -24.39 -0.17
CA LEU A 203 9.33 -25.46 -1.18
C LEU A 203 8.04 -25.54 -2.03
N ASP A 204 7.39 -24.40 -2.32
CA ASP A 204 6.57 -24.23 -3.51
C ASP A 204 6.23 -22.75 -3.71
N VAL A 205 6.08 -22.37 -4.98
CA VAL A 205 5.64 -21.07 -5.51
C VAL A 205 6.76 -20.01 -5.61
N PRO A 206 7.38 -19.83 -6.81
CA PRO A 206 8.05 -18.57 -7.17
C PRO A 206 7.17 -17.36 -6.85
N THR A 207 7.73 -16.15 -6.75
CA THR A 207 6.92 -14.97 -6.43
C THR A 207 5.68 -14.95 -7.31
N SER A 208 4.50 -14.85 -6.69
CA SER A 208 3.24 -14.99 -7.42
C SER A 208 3.26 -14.01 -8.58
N GLU A 209 3.03 -14.48 -9.81
CA GLU A 209 2.94 -13.63 -11.00
C GLU A 209 1.95 -12.48 -10.76
N ARG A 210 0.95 -12.73 -9.91
CA ARG A 210 0.01 -11.73 -9.38
C ARG A 210 0.70 -10.62 -8.59
N LEU A 211 1.61 -10.93 -7.66
CA LEU A 211 2.32 -9.92 -6.87
C LEU A 211 3.20 -9.04 -7.78
N ARG A 212 3.86 -9.64 -8.78
CA ARG A 212 4.63 -8.88 -9.78
C ARG A 212 3.74 -7.93 -10.58
N LYS A 213 2.60 -8.42 -11.09
CA LYS A 213 1.61 -7.59 -11.81
C LYS A 213 1.09 -6.46 -10.94
N VAL A 214 0.70 -6.74 -9.70
CA VAL A 214 0.24 -5.73 -8.74
C VAL A 214 1.33 -4.70 -8.47
N SER A 215 2.57 -5.13 -8.29
CA SER A 215 3.71 -4.22 -8.04
C SER A 215 3.93 -3.28 -9.22
N ILE A 216 3.92 -3.79 -10.45
CA ILE A 216 4.04 -2.97 -11.66
C ILE A 216 2.88 -1.99 -11.78
N ILE A 217 1.64 -2.45 -11.56
CA ILE A 217 0.45 -1.59 -11.62
C ILE A 217 0.56 -0.45 -10.61
N VAL A 218 0.93 -0.74 -9.36
CA VAL A 218 1.10 0.27 -8.30
C VAL A 218 2.19 1.28 -8.65
N ILE A 219 3.35 0.81 -9.14
CA ILE A 219 4.44 1.71 -9.55
C ILE A 219 3.96 2.63 -10.68
N VAL A 220 3.41 2.05 -11.75
CA VAL A 220 3.01 2.80 -12.94
C VAL A 220 1.87 3.76 -12.62
N SER A 221 0.83 3.32 -11.90
CA SER A 221 -0.32 4.17 -11.60
C SER A 221 0.06 5.35 -10.71
N SER A 222 0.87 5.13 -9.67
CA SER A 222 1.35 6.22 -8.79
C SER A 222 2.24 7.21 -9.53
N LEU A 223 3.12 6.75 -10.42
CA LEU A 223 4.00 7.63 -11.19
C LEU A 223 3.28 8.42 -12.26
N VAL A 224 2.40 7.75 -13.02
CA VAL A 224 1.55 8.44 -14.00
C VAL A 224 0.72 9.50 -13.30
N TYR A 225 0.12 9.16 -12.15
CA TYR A 225 -0.68 10.10 -11.39
C TYR A 225 0.13 11.34 -10.96
N ILE A 226 1.30 11.16 -10.32
CA ILE A 226 2.10 12.30 -9.83
C ILE A 226 2.68 13.16 -10.96
N VAL A 227 3.05 12.55 -12.09
CA VAL A 227 3.52 13.29 -13.28
C VAL A 227 2.38 14.08 -13.91
N VAL A 228 1.20 13.47 -14.06
CA VAL A 228 0.03 14.12 -14.65
C VAL A 228 -0.44 15.29 -13.77
N ILE A 229 -0.63 15.09 -12.47
CA ILE A 229 -1.07 16.17 -11.57
C ILE A 229 -0.04 17.31 -11.52
N SER A 230 1.27 17.00 -11.46
CA SER A 230 2.31 18.04 -11.46
C SER A 230 2.33 18.83 -12.78
N SER A 231 2.13 18.15 -13.91
CA SER A 231 2.07 18.79 -15.22
C SER A 231 0.84 19.68 -15.36
N LEU A 232 -0.32 19.20 -14.91
CA LEU A 232 -1.57 19.97 -14.91
C LEU A 232 -1.47 21.19 -13.98
N ASP A 233 -0.88 21.05 -12.79
CA ASP A 233 -0.65 22.15 -11.87
C ASP A 233 0.30 23.20 -12.48
N PHE A 234 1.40 22.76 -13.09
CA PHE A 234 2.33 23.67 -13.76
C PHE A 234 1.67 24.45 -14.90
N VAL A 235 0.87 23.76 -15.73
CA VAL A 235 0.14 24.38 -16.85
C VAL A 235 -0.94 25.33 -16.34
N SER A 236 -1.68 24.96 -15.31
CA SER A 236 -2.75 25.79 -14.74
C SER A 236 -2.20 27.11 -14.18
N TRP A 237 -1.06 27.06 -13.47
CA TRP A 237 -0.38 28.25 -12.98
C TRP A 237 0.22 29.07 -14.12
N ARG A 238 0.74 28.45 -15.17
CA ARG A 238 1.25 29.16 -16.35
C ARG A 238 0.14 29.92 -17.07
N ALA A 239 -1.03 29.31 -17.23
CA ALA A 239 -2.21 29.95 -17.82
C ALA A 239 -2.71 31.10 -16.95
N SER A 240 -2.81 30.88 -15.63
CA SER A 240 -3.17 31.92 -14.64
C SER A 240 -2.21 33.11 -14.66
N SER A 241 -0.91 32.85 -14.82
CA SER A 241 0.14 33.88 -14.88
C SER A 241 0.05 34.74 -16.15
N ALA A 242 -0.35 34.17 -17.28
CA ALA A 242 -0.47 34.89 -18.55
C ALA A 242 -1.60 35.93 -18.54
N GLY A 243 -2.60 35.77 -17.66
CA GLY A 243 -3.67 36.75 -17.46
C GLY A 243 -3.31 37.91 -16.52
N LYS A 244 -2.20 37.81 -15.78
CA LYS A 244 -1.71 38.89 -14.90
C LYS A 244 -0.73 39.79 -15.67
N ASN A 245 -0.81 41.11 -15.47
CA ASN A 245 0.13 42.11 -16.05
C ASN A 245 1.53 42.06 -15.39
N ASN A 246 2.05 40.85 -15.12
CA ASN A 246 3.35 40.60 -14.52
C ASN A 246 4.51 40.67 -15.53
N ALA A 247 4.27 41.20 -16.73
CA ALA A 247 5.27 41.31 -17.80
C ALA A 247 6.54 42.06 -17.36
N HIS A 248 6.45 42.89 -16.33
CA HIS A 248 7.58 43.62 -15.76
C HIS A 248 8.57 42.75 -14.95
N PHE A 249 8.17 41.56 -14.49
CA PHE A 249 8.99 40.68 -13.64
C PHE A 249 9.05 39.26 -14.21
N GLY A 250 10.02 39.02 -15.11
CA GLY A 250 10.23 37.71 -15.77
C GLY A 250 10.64 36.56 -14.83
N ASP A 251 10.83 36.82 -13.54
CA ASP A 251 11.28 35.87 -12.53
C ASP A 251 10.16 35.29 -11.66
N LYS A 252 8.89 35.69 -11.87
CA LYS A 252 7.72 35.28 -11.07
C LYS A 252 6.96 34.07 -11.60
N GLY A 253 7.50 33.35 -12.59
CA GLY A 253 6.79 32.23 -13.21
C GLY A 253 6.72 30.96 -12.36
N PRO A 254 5.84 30.00 -12.71
CA PRO A 254 5.68 28.72 -12.01
C PRO A 254 6.95 27.86 -11.99
N ILE A 255 7.95 28.19 -12.83
CA ILE A 255 9.27 27.55 -12.84
C ILE A 255 9.99 27.64 -11.48
N ASN A 256 9.68 28.62 -10.64
CA ASN A 256 10.21 28.76 -9.27
C ASN A 256 9.88 27.55 -8.38
N TYR A 257 8.80 26.83 -8.69
CA TYR A 257 8.31 25.70 -7.92
C TYR A 257 8.61 24.36 -8.60
N ALA A 258 9.32 24.35 -9.73
CA ALA A 258 9.69 23.12 -10.43
C ALA A 258 10.42 22.09 -9.54
N PRO A 259 11.41 22.48 -8.70
CA PRO A 259 12.08 21.55 -7.80
C PRO A 259 11.14 20.85 -6.80
N LEU A 260 10.06 21.51 -6.38
CA LEU A 260 9.04 20.93 -5.50
C LEU A 260 8.38 19.70 -6.12
N TYR A 261 7.99 19.76 -7.40
CA TYR A 261 7.38 18.61 -8.09
C TYR A 261 8.35 17.43 -8.21
N PHE A 262 9.64 17.69 -8.44
CA PHE A 262 10.66 16.63 -8.44
C PHE A 262 10.81 15.98 -7.06
N MET A 263 10.75 16.76 -5.98
CA MET A 263 10.75 16.21 -4.62
C MET A 263 9.47 15.40 -4.34
N TYR A 264 8.32 15.82 -4.85
CA TYR A 264 7.09 15.02 -4.78
C TYR A 264 7.25 13.65 -5.46
N ILE A 265 7.91 13.60 -6.64
CA ILE A 265 8.24 12.33 -7.29
C ILE A 265 9.12 11.46 -6.38
N VAL A 266 10.19 12.02 -5.79
CA VAL A 266 11.04 11.29 -4.84
C VAL A 266 10.23 10.71 -3.67
N VAL A 267 9.36 11.53 -3.07
CA VAL A 267 8.50 11.10 -1.94
C VAL A 267 7.54 10.00 -2.38
N THR A 268 6.90 10.10 -3.54
CA THR A 268 6.03 9.05 -4.08
C THR A 268 6.78 7.75 -4.34
N VAL A 269 7.99 7.81 -4.90
CA VAL A 269 8.82 6.61 -5.12
C VAL A 269 9.20 5.95 -3.80
N PHE A 270 9.52 6.74 -2.78
CA PHE A 270 9.78 6.24 -1.43
C PHE A 270 8.56 5.54 -0.82
N GLU A 271 7.37 6.15 -0.88
CA GLU A 271 6.13 5.57 -0.35
C GLU A 271 5.75 4.27 -1.09
N VAL A 272 5.93 4.24 -2.42
CA VAL A 272 5.76 3.02 -3.22
C VAL A 272 6.77 1.95 -2.82
N GLN A 273 8.06 2.27 -2.65
CA GLN A 273 9.07 1.33 -2.19
C GLN A 273 8.68 0.70 -0.85
N TYR A 274 8.22 1.53 0.10
CA TYR A 274 7.76 1.07 1.40
C TYR A 274 6.58 0.09 1.28
N ALA A 275 5.56 0.44 0.50
CA ALA A 275 4.39 -0.41 0.26
C ALA A 275 4.77 -1.76 -0.38
N LEU A 276 5.68 -1.76 -1.36
CA LEU A 276 6.12 -2.98 -2.05
C LEU A 276 6.88 -3.95 -1.14
N VAL A 277 7.71 -3.44 -0.22
CA VAL A 277 8.38 -4.26 0.79
C VAL A 277 7.34 -4.96 1.66
N LEU A 278 6.31 -4.24 2.09
CA LEU A 278 5.23 -4.78 2.91
C LEU A 278 4.37 -5.80 2.16
N PHE A 279 4.01 -5.55 0.90
CA PHE A 279 3.30 -6.54 0.08
C PHE A 279 4.10 -7.84 -0.08
N ASN A 280 5.42 -7.74 -0.21
CA ASN A 280 6.28 -8.93 -0.26
C ASN A 280 6.23 -9.72 1.05
N VAL A 281 6.31 -9.06 2.21
CA VAL A 281 6.15 -9.70 3.52
C VAL A 281 4.76 -10.33 3.65
N GLY A 282 3.71 -9.62 3.28
CA GLY A 282 2.31 -10.07 3.34
C GLY A 282 2.05 -11.33 2.51
N GLU A 283 2.63 -11.41 1.30
CA GLU A 283 2.52 -12.61 0.47
C GLU A 283 3.10 -13.86 1.16
N ARG A 284 4.16 -13.72 1.98
CA ARG A 284 4.75 -14.86 2.70
C ARG A 284 3.91 -15.26 3.90
N PHE A 285 3.27 -14.31 4.59
CA PHE A 285 2.23 -14.65 5.58
C PHE A 285 1.04 -15.38 4.94
N LEU A 286 0.60 -14.95 3.75
CA LEU A 286 -0.45 -15.64 3.00
C LEU A 286 -0.05 -17.07 2.64
N LYS A 287 1.20 -17.28 2.19
CA LYS A 287 1.73 -18.62 1.91
C LYS A 287 1.80 -19.48 3.16
N LEU A 288 2.31 -18.93 4.27
CA LEU A 288 2.34 -19.61 5.57
C LEU A 288 0.93 -20.06 5.98
N ASN A 289 -0.07 -19.18 5.85
CA ASN A 289 -1.47 -19.48 6.16
C ASN A 289 -2.02 -20.62 5.30
N LYS A 290 -1.72 -20.63 3.99
CA LYS A 290 -2.10 -21.74 3.12
C LYS A 290 -1.47 -23.06 3.56
N SER A 291 -0.19 -23.04 3.95
CA SER A 291 0.50 -24.23 4.45
C SER A 291 -0.12 -24.77 5.73
N VAL A 292 -0.42 -23.91 6.71
CA VAL A 292 -1.12 -24.31 7.95
C VAL A 292 -2.51 -24.88 7.63
N ALA A 293 -3.29 -24.21 6.79
CA ALA A 293 -4.64 -24.65 6.44
C ALA A 293 -4.63 -26.01 5.70
N ASN A 294 -3.70 -26.21 4.77
CA ASN A 294 -3.55 -27.47 4.05
C ASN A 294 -3.14 -28.60 4.98
N LEU A 295 -2.18 -28.35 5.89
CA LEU A 295 -1.75 -29.33 6.88
C LEU A 295 -2.92 -29.79 7.76
N THR A 296 -3.74 -28.86 8.24
CA THR A 296 -4.94 -29.18 9.03
C THR A 296 -5.93 -30.01 8.25
N ARG A 297 -6.23 -29.65 6.99
CA ARG A 297 -7.15 -30.42 6.14
C ARG A 297 -6.65 -31.84 5.91
N SER A 298 -5.36 -32.01 5.62
CA SER A 298 -4.76 -33.33 5.42
C SER A 298 -4.87 -34.20 6.68
N ASN A 299 -4.64 -33.62 7.86
CA ASN A 299 -4.80 -34.34 9.12
C ASN A 299 -6.26 -34.73 9.40
N MET A 300 -7.22 -33.83 9.14
CA MET A 300 -8.64 -34.16 9.28
C MET A 300 -9.08 -35.28 8.33
N ALA A 301 -8.61 -35.28 7.08
CA ALA A 301 -8.89 -36.35 6.12
C ALA A 301 -8.31 -37.69 6.59
N LEU A 302 -7.08 -37.68 7.12
CA LEU A 302 -6.43 -38.86 7.67
C LEU A 302 -7.21 -39.45 8.86
N GLU A 303 -7.65 -38.61 9.80
CA GLU A 303 -8.47 -39.01 10.95
C GLU A 303 -9.82 -39.63 10.51
N GLN A 304 -10.50 -39.02 9.53
CA GLN A 304 -11.75 -39.56 8.99
C GLN A 304 -11.56 -40.94 8.38
N LEU A 305 -10.44 -41.17 7.68
CA LEU A 305 -10.12 -42.45 7.06
C LEU A 305 -9.75 -43.51 8.10
N PHE A 306 -8.96 -43.16 9.12
CA PHE A 306 -8.69 -44.06 10.25
C PHE A 306 -9.98 -44.48 10.96
N ARG A 307 -10.91 -43.56 11.21
CA ARG A 307 -12.21 -43.88 11.81
C ARG A 307 -13.03 -44.85 10.96
N ARG A 308 -13.05 -44.68 9.64
CA ARG A 308 -13.71 -45.62 8.72
C ARG A 308 -13.07 -47.00 8.77
N TYR A 309 -11.75 -47.06 8.83
CA TYR A 309 -10.99 -48.31 8.91
C TYR A 309 -11.25 -49.07 10.22
N THR A 310 -11.28 -48.39 11.36
CA THR A 310 -11.59 -49.03 12.66
C THR A 310 -13.01 -49.58 12.76
N HIS A 311 -13.92 -49.19 11.86
CA HIS A 311 -15.31 -49.65 11.86
C HIS A 311 -15.61 -50.79 10.87
N GLN A 312 -14.67 -51.24 10.01
CA GLN A 312 -14.90 -52.34 9.04
C GLN A 312 -13.78 -53.41 9.09
N PRO A 313 -14.04 -54.66 9.58
CA PRO A 313 -12.97 -55.62 9.84
C PRO A 313 -12.53 -56.53 8.67
N HIS A 314 -13.12 -56.50 7.47
CA HIS A 314 -12.77 -57.48 6.43
C HIS A 314 -12.88 -56.90 5.02
N HIS A 315 -11.76 -56.74 4.31
CA HIS A 315 -11.56 -56.99 2.87
C HIS A 315 -10.14 -56.58 2.44
N GLN A 316 -9.21 -57.54 2.45
CA GLN A 316 -7.78 -57.37 2.16
C GLN A 316 -7.47 -56.82 0.75
N GLN A 317 -8.37 -56.99 -0.21
CA GLN A 317 -8.15 -56.60 -1.61
C GLN A 317 -8.50 -55.12 -1.88
N GLN A 318 -9.45 -54.56 -1.12
CA GLN A 318 -9.71 -53.11 -1.10
C GLN A 318 -8.61 -52.32 -0.36
N GLN A 319 -7.82 -53.02 0.46
CA GLN A 319 -6.74 -52.48 1.28
C GLN A 319 -5.58 -51.95 0.41
N GLU A 320 -5.17 -52.69 -0.62
CA GLU A 320 -4.10 -52.27 -1.55
C GLU A 320 -4.54 -51.14 -2.49
N GLN A 321 -5.78 -51.20 -3.01
CA GLN A 321 -6.31 -50.15 -3.88
C GLN A 321 -6.55 -48.83 -3.15
N SER A 322 -6.99 -48.89 -1.88
CA SER A 322 -7.18 -47.70 -1.04
C SER A 322 -5.84 -47.08 -0.63
N MET A 323 -4.81 -47.90 -0.37
CA MET A 323 -3.44 -47.45 -0.10
C MET A 323 -2.74 -46.89 -1.35
N ALA A 324 -3.03 -47.43 -2.55
CA ALA A 324 -2.58 -46.88 -3.82
C ALA A 324 -3.26 -45.54 -4.14
N PHE A 325 -4.57 -45.42 -3.88
CA PHE A 325 -5.30 -44.14 -3.97
C PHE A 325 -4.74 -43.13 -2.96
N PHE A 326 -4.44 -43.54 -1.73
CA PHE A 326 -3.76 -42.76 -0.72
C PHE A 326 -2.36 -42.31 -1.15
N SER A 327 -1.57 -43.18 -1.78
CA SER A 327 -0.26 -42.82 -2.34
C SER A 327 -0.38 -41.78 -3.46
N ASN A 328 -1.48 -41.81 -4.22
CA ASN A 328 -1.82 -40.81 -5.25
C ASN A 328 -2.34 -39.48 -4.66
N GLU A 329 -3.21 -39.49 -3.64
CA GLU A 329 -3.68 -38.28 -2.95
C GLU A 329 -2.57 -37.63 -2.09
N ILE A 330 -1.76 -38.44 -1.40
CA ILE A 330 -0.50 -37.99 -0.77
C ILE A 330 0.52 -37.61 -1.86
N GLY A 331 0.43 -38.17 -3.06
CA GLY A 331 1.19 -37.73 -4.24
C GLY A 331 0.84 -36.30 -4.66
N HIS A 332 -0.41 -35.87 -4.48
CA HIS A 332 -0.82 -34.46 -4.59
C HIS A 332 -0.32 -33.59 -3.43
N ILE A 333 -0.16 -34.15 -2.23
CA ILE A 333 0.64 -33.56 -1.12
C ILE A 333 2.15 -33.53 -1.49
N GLY A 334 2.56 -34.39 -2.44
CA GLY A 334 3.91 -34.73 -2.85
C GLY A 334 4.73 -33.63 -3.50
N ARG A 335 4.18 -32.43 -3.71
CA ARG A 335 5.00 -31.27 -4.09
C ARG A 335 5.87 -30.76 -2.93
N PHE A 336 5.52 -31.08 -1.68
CA PHE A 336 6.39 -30.95 -0.50
C PHE A 336 7.33 -32.16 -0.27
N ARG A 337 7.15 -33.27 -1.00
CA ARG A 337 7.82 -34.57 -0.74
C ARG A 337 9.10 -34.79 -1.56
N ARG A 338 9.56 -33.83 -2.36
CA ARG A 338 10.83 -33.99 -3.11
C ARG A 338 12.06 -33.74 -2.24
N VAL A 339 12.11 -34.36 -1.07
CA VAL A 339 13.36 -34.65 -0.34
C VAL A 339 13.24 -36.08 0.20
N ASN A 340 14.06 -36.95 -0.40
CA ASN A 340 14.33 -38.36 -0.07
C ASN A 340 13.21 -39.42 -0.22
N ASN A 341 13.29 -40.08 -1.38
CA ASN A 341 13.32 -41.53 -1.66
C ASN A 341 12.32 -42.52 -1.00
N LYS A 342 11.80 -43.37 -1.91
CA LYS A 342 11.20 -44.71 -1.77
C LYS A 342 10.05 -44.87 -0.78
N ILE A 343 8.84 -44.78 -1.35
CA ILE A 343 7.60 -45.32 -0.77
C ILE A 343 7.62 -46.83 -1.00
N SER A 344 8.33 -47.57 -0.15
CA SER A 344 8.26 -49.03 -0.09
C SER A 344 8.57 -49.46 1.34
N ASP A 345 7.62 -49.26 2.25
CA ASP A 345 7.40 -50.10 3.44
C ASP A 345 6.22 -49.56 4.24
N PHE A 346 5.02 -50.08 3.98
CA PHE A 346 3.88 -49.93 4.87
C PHE A 346 3.80 -51.15 5.79
N GLY A 347 4.69 -51.17 6.78
CA GLY A 347 4.61 -52.06 7.94
C GLY A 347 3.98 -51.36 9.17
N PRO A 348 3.86 -52.07 10.31
CA PRO A 348 3.23 -51.56 11.56
C PRO A 348 3.90 -50.32 12.20
N GLY A 349 5.04 -49.85 11.66
CA GLY A 349 5.76 -48.64 12.09
C GLY A 349 5.47 -47.37 11.29
N ALA A 350 4.63 -47.42 10.25
CA ALA A 350 4.36 -46.25 9.40
C ALA A 350 3.63 -45.10 10.13
N GLY A 351 2.89 -45.41 11.20
CA GLY A 351 2.15 -44.42 12.00
C GLY A 351 3.06 -43.52 12.84
N THR A 352 4.11 -44.09 13.47
CA THR A 352 5.08 -43.34 14.27
C THR A 352 6.00 -42.47 13.41
N GLU A 353 6.41 -42.97 12.24
CA GLU A 353 7.24 -42.21 11.30
C GLU A 353 6.46 -41.02 10.67
N THR A 354 5.19 -41.23 10.33
CA THR A 354 4.31 -40.16 9.79
C THR A 354 3.96 -39.11 10.85
N ALA A 355 3.77 -39.53 12.11
CA ALA A 355 3.56 -38.62 13.24
C ALA A 355 4.78 -37.71 13.50
N SER A 356 5.99 -38.30 13.48
CA SER A 356 7.24 -37.56 13.65
C SER A 356 7.46 -36.53 12.53
N LYS A 357 7.21 -36.91 11.27
CA LYS A 357 7.28 -36.00 10.11
C LYS A 357 6.28 -34.85 10.18
N THR A 358 5.07 -35.10 10.68
CA THR A 358 4.03 -34.07 10.81
C THR A 358 4.42 -33.02 11.86
N ALA A 359 4.97 -33.46 13.00
CA ALA A 359 5.50 -32.56 14.01
C ALA A 359 6.69 -31.73 13.49
N GLU A 360 7.60 -32.33 12.74
CA GLU A 360 8.73 -31.63 12.11
C GLU A 360 8.26 -30.53 11.14
N LEU A 361 7.23 -30.82 10.34
CA LEU A 361 6.62 -29.83 9.44
C LEU A 361 6.02 -28.64 10.21
N ILE A 362 5.33 -28.90 11.32
CA ILE A 362 4.80 -27.83 12.18
C ILE A 362 5.95 -27.02 12.77
N GLY A 363 7.00 -27.68 13.27
CA GLY A 363 8.24 -27.04 13.74
C GLY A 363 8.88 -26.13 12.69
N ARG A 364 8.90 -26.54 11.42
CA ARG A 364 9.36 -25.70 10.31
C ARG A 364 8.48 -24.47 10.10
N LEU A 365 7.15 -24.61 10.15
CA LEU A 365 6.21 -23.48 10.03
C LEU A 365 6.37 -22.47 11.18
N ILE A 366 6.62 -22.94 12.41
CA ILE A 366 6.95 -22.12 13.58
C ILE A 366 8.20 -21.29 13.32
N GLY A 367 9.27 -21.93 12.83
CA GLY A 367 10.52 -21.26 12.47
C GLY A 367 10.33 -20.21 11.37
N LEU A 368 9.58 -20.54 10.32
CA LEU A 368 9.24 -19.62 9.23
C LEU A 368 8.46 -18.39 9.73
N HIS A 369 7.46 -18.60 10.59
CA HIS A 369 6.74 -17.51 11.25
C HIS A 369 7.69 -16.60 12.05
N GLY A 370 8.61 -17.20 12.81
CA GLY A 370 9.61 -16.46 13.59
C GLY A 370 10.47 -15.54 12.70
N ILE A 371 10.95 -16.07 11.58
CA ILE A 371 11.74 -15.31 10.60
C ILE A 371 10.92 -14.15 9.99
N LEU A 372 9.64 -14.38 9.66
CA LEU A 372 8.75 -13.33 9.15
C LEU A 372 8.50 -12.22 10.17
N CYS A 373 8.30 -12.56 11.45
CA CYS A 373 8.22 -11.57 12.53
C CYS A 373 9.51 -10.73 12.63
N ASP A 374 10.68 -11.36 12.49
CA ASP A 374 11.95 -10.63 12.51
C ASP A 374 12.13 -9.73 11.28
N SER A 375 11.65 -10.15 10.11
CA SER A 375 11.58 -9.30 8.92
C SER A 375 10.73 -8.05 9.17
N VAL A 376 9.54 -8.19 9.78
CA VAL A 376 8.68 -7.04 10.14
C VAL A 376 9.40 -6.08 11.09
N LYS A 377 10.09 -6.60 12.12
CA LYS A 377 10.89 -5.77 13.04
C LYS A 377 11.98 -4.98 12.30
N ASN A 378 12.65 -5.60 11.32
CA ASN A 378 13.66 -4.91 10.51
C ASN A 378 13.03 -3.84 9.60
N VAL A 379 11.84 -4.09 9.04
CA VAL A 379 11.11 -3.08 8.26
C VAL A 379 10.74 -1.88 9.13
N ASN A 380 10.22 -2.09 10.35
CA ASN A 380 9.93 -1.00 11.29
C ASN A 380 11.20 -0.20 11.64
N LYS A 381 12.33 -0.88 11.90
CA LYS A 381 13.62 -0.21 12.18
C LYS A 381 14.13 0.60 10.99
N ALA A 382 13.97 0.07 9.77
CA ALA A 382 14.38 0.76 8.56
C ALA A 382 13.52 2.01 8.32
N TYR A 383 12.20 1.85 8.24
CA TYR A 383 11.31 2.91 7.75
C TYR A 383 10.71 3.79 8.84
N GLY A 384 10.82 3.41 10.12
CA GLY A 384 10.13 4.08 11.24
C GLY A 384 10.26 5.60 11.22
N GLY A 385 11.48 6.13 11.21
CA GLY A 385 11.71 7.58 11.24
C GLY A 385 11.19 8.29 9.99
N ALA A 386 11.37 7.69 8.82
CA ALA A 386 10.86 8.24 7.56
C ALA A 386 9.33 8.22 7.49
N VAL A 387 8.68 7.19 8.05
CA VAL A 387 7.22 7.11 8.15
C VAL A 387 6.65 8.11 9.15
N VAL A 388 7.37 8.42 10.25
CA VAL A 388 6.97 9.51 11.17
C VAL A 388 6.92 10.84 10.40
N VAL A 389 8.01 11.22 9.74
CA VAL A 389 8.08 12.47 8.97
C VAL A 389 7.07 12.47 7.83
N GLY A 390 6.90 11.35 7.12
CA GLY A 390 5.91 11.18 6.06
C GLY A 390 4.47 11.35 6.56
N THR A 391 4.14 10.79 7.73
CA THR A 391 2.80 10.93 8.34
C THR A 391 2.52 12.36 8.77
N ILE A 392 3.50 13.04 9.41
CA ILE A 392 3.38 14.45 9.80
C ILE A 392 3.21 15.33 8.55
N SER A 393 4.01 15.10 7.51
CA SER A 393 3.87 15.77 6.21
C SER A 393 2.48 15.55 5.61
N CYS A 394 1.95 14.33 5.62
CA CYS A 394 0.59 14.06 5.14
C CYS A 394 -0.48 14.81 5.95
N LEU A 395 -0.36 14.83 7.28
CA LEU A 395 -1.30 15.56 8.15
C LEU A 395 -1.33 17.06 7.81
N ILE A 396 -0.15 17.68 7.67
CA ILE A 396 -0.05 19.10 7.29
C ILE A 396 -0.74 19.35 5.95
N HIS A 397 -0.46 18.55 4.93
CA HIS A 397 -1.07 18.73 3.61
C HIS A 397 -2.59 18.45 3.59
N LEU A 398 -3.07 17.50 4.40
CA LEU A 398 -4.49 17.19 4.53
C LEU A 398 -5.26 18.28 5.29
N ILE A 399 -4.60 19.14 6.05
CA ILE A 399 -5.21 20.34 6.65
C ILE A 399 -5.16 21.50 5.65
N ILE A 400 -3.97 21.75 5.10
CA ILE A 400 -3.71 22.91 4.25
C ILE A 400 -4.52 22.85 2.94
N THR A 401 -4.42 21.76 2.18
CA THR A 401 -4.99 21.71 0.82
C THR A 401 -6.51 21.87 0.82
N PRO A 402 -7.27 21.19 1.71
CA PRO A 402 -8.71 21.39 1.79
C PRO A 402 -9.12 22.76 2.34
N TYR A 403 -8.28 23.40 3.17
CA TYR A 403 -8.52 24.77 3.61
C TYR A 403 -8.42 25.77 2.44
N PHE A 404 -7.45 25.59 1.53
CA PHE A 404 -7.38 26.40 0.30
C PHE A 404 -8.54 26.12 -0.63
N LEU A 405 -8.93 24.84 -0.76
CA LEU A 405 -10.12 24.46 -1.51
C LEU A 405 -11.36 25.17 -0.97
N TYR A 406 -11.54 25.22 0.35
CA TYR A 406 -12.62 25.98 0.98
C TYR A 406 -12.56 27.46 0.60
N ASN A 407 -11.41 28.11 0.78
CA ASN A 407 -11.26 29.53 0.46
C ASN A 407 -11.57 29.86 -1.00
N GLU A 408 -11.14 29.03 -1.93
CA GLU A 408 -11.41 29.24 -3.37
C GLU A 408 -12.90 29.06 -3.72
N ILE A 409 -13.60 28.13 -3.05
CA ILE A 409 -15.04 27.90 -3.27
C ILE A 409 -15.86 29.09 -2.75
N PHE A 410 -15.48 29.65 -1.60
CA PHE A 410 -16.25 30.67 -0.90
C PHE A 410 -15.72 32.10 -1.12
N SER A 411 -14.72 32.30 -1.97
CA SER A 411 -14.30 33.65 -2.36
C SER A 411 -15.34 34.29 -3.27
N ASP A 412 -15.60 35.59 -3.09
CA ASP A 412 -16.47 36.39 -3.98
C ASP A 412 -15.89 36.57 -5.39
N SER A 413 -14.64 36.14 -5.61
CA SER A 413 -13.99 36.17 -6.92
C SER A 413 -14.40 34.95 -7.75
N ILE A 414 -14.56 35.11 -9.07
CA ILE A 414 -14.73 33.97 -9.98
C ILE A 414 -13.42 33.19 -9.99
N SER A 415 -13.25 32.25 -9.05
CA SER A 415 -12.13 31.34 -9.06
C SER A 415 -12.20 30.53 -10.35
N SER A 416 -11.08 30.44 -11.05
CA SER A 416 -11.05 29.68 -12.29
C SER A 416 -11.23 28.20 -11.99
N TRP A 417 -12.19 27.55 -12.63
CA TRP A 417 -12.54 26.14 -12.41
C TRP A 417 -11.33 25.17 -12.41
N TYR A 418 -10.27 25.51 -13.15
CA TYR A 418 -9.03 24.75 -13.17
C TYR A 418 -8.28 24.77 -11.83
N VAL A 419 -8.27 25.89 -11.09
CA VAL A 419 -7.61 25.99 -9.76
C VAL A 419 -8.33 25.09 -8.77
N LEU A 420 -9.67 25.16 -8.74
CA LEU A 420 -10.52 24.30 -7.94
C LEU A 420 -10.27 22.82 -8.22
N THR A 421 -10.23 22.46 -9.50
CA THR A 421 -9.99 21.08 -9.94
C THR A 421 -8.60 20.58 -9.50
N MET A 422 -7.57 21.43 -9.56
CA MET A 422 -6.23 21.08 -9.08
C MET A 422 -6.22 20.81 -7.57
N GLN A 423 -6.89 21.65 -6.76
CA GLN A 423 -6.93 21.45 -5.30
C GLN A 423 -7.63 20.14 -4.92
N VAL A 424 -8.68 19.75 -5.66
CA VAL A 424 -9.34 18.43 -5.48
C VAL A 424 -8.37 17.29 -5.80
N PHE A 425 -7.62 17.37 -6.90
CA PHE A 425 -6.63 16.35 -7.23
C PHE A 425 -5.50 16.27 -6.21
N TRP A 426 -4.97 17.40 -5.73
CA TRP A 426 -3.93 17.41 -4.69
C TRP A 426 -4.47 16.83 -3.37
N THR A 427 -5.71 17.16 -3.00
CA THR A 427 -6.35 16.56 -1.83
C THR A 427 -6.46 15.04 -1.97
N PHE A 428 -6.91 14.55 -3.13
CA PHE A 428 -6.97 13.11 -3.41
C PHE A 428 -5.57 12.47 -3.34
N PHE A 429 -4.56 13.12 -3.89
CA PHE A 429 -3.17 12.68 -3.80
C PHE A 429 -2.73 12.51 -2.34
N HIS A 430 -2.95 13.51 -1.49
CA HIS A 430 -2.56 13.44 -0.07
C HIS A 430 -3.30 12.35 0.71
N VAL A 431 -4.57 12.08 0.37
CA VAL A 431 -5.31 10.92 0.91
C VAL A 431 -4.66 9.62 0.45
N CYS A 432 -4.33 9.48 -0.83
CA CYS A 432 -3.64 8.30 -1.35
C CYS A 432 -2.27 8.10 -0.67
N ARG A 433 -1.49 9.15 -0.44
CA ARG A 433 -0.21 9.09 0.28
C ARG A 433 -0.37 8.50 1.69
N LEU A 434 -1.36 8.98 2.45
CA LEU A 434 -1.68 8.42 3.77
C LEU A 434 -2.05 6.93 3.67
N LEU A 435 -2.86 6.56 2.67
CA LEU A 435 -3.22 5.16 2.44
C LEU A 435 -2.03 4.29 2.04
N PHE A 436 -1.06 4.81 1.28
CA PHE A 436 0.18 4.10 0.93
C PHE A 436 1.05 3.80 2.16
N LEU A 437 1.05 4.68 3.17
CA LEU A 437 1.75 4.44 4.44
C LEU A 437 1.02 3.42 5.33
N VAL A 438 -0.32 3.45 5.36
CA VAL A 438 -1.10 2.67 6.34
C VAL A 438 -1.63 1.35 5.80
N GLN A 439 -2.22 1.35 4.60
CA GLN A 439 -2.99 0.19 4.11
C GLN A 439 -2.12 -1.07 3.92
N PRO A 440 -0.88 -1.01 3.40
CA PRO A 440 -0.02 -2.18 3.34
C PRO A 440 0.29 -2.78 4.72
N CYS A 441 0.55 -1.94 5.73
CA CYS A 441 0.78 -2.37 7.11
C CYS A 441 -0.44 -3.13 7.65
N HIS A 442 -1.63 -2.54 7.50
CA HIS A 442 -2.87 -3.14 7.95
C HIS A 442 -3.15 -4.49 7.28
N MET A 443 -2.95 -4.59 5.96
CA MET A 443 -3.11 -5.84 5.22
C MET A 443 -2.21 -6.96 5.75
N VAL A 444 -0.93 -6.65 6.00
CA VAL A 444 0.03 -7.64 6.52
C VAL A 444 -0.36 -8.06 7.94
N SER A 445 -0.74 -7.12 8.82
CA SER A 445 -1.18 -7.44 10.18
C SER A 445 -2.45 -8.29 10.21
N VAL A 446 -3.41 -8.04 9.31
CA VAL A 446 -4.61 -8.89 9.17
C VAL A 446 -4.22 -10.31 8.74
N GLU A 447 -3.35 -10.44 7.74
CA GLU A 447 -2.91 -11.75 7.26
C GLU A 447 -2.08 -12.49 8.31
N ALA A 448 -1.24 -11.80 9.08
CA ALA A 448 -0.49 -12.40 10.19
C ALA A 448 -1.41 -12.89 11.32
N ARG A 449 -2.44 -12.12 11.70
CA ARG A 449 -3.42 -12.58 12.71
C ARG A 449 -4.21 -13.80 12.26
N LYS A 450 -4.46 -13.94 10.96
CA LYS A 450 -5.13 -15.11 10.38
C LYS A 450 -4.34 -16.41 10.63
N THR A 451 -3.01 -16.34 10.77
CA THR A 451 -2.20 -17.49 11.19
C THR A 451 -2.66 -18.03 12.54
N GLY A 452 -2.90 -17.13 13.52
CA GLY A 452 -3.44 -17.49 14.83
C GLY A 452 -4.78 -18.21 14.75
N ALA A 453 -5.72 -17.66 13.97
CA ALA A 453 -7.03 -18.29 13.78
C ALA A 453 -6.93 -19.70 13.16
N LEU A 454 -6.03 -19.89 12.18
CA LEU A 454 -5.83 -21.19 11.53
C LEU A 454 -5.16 -22.21 12.47
N VAL A 455 -4.20 -21.78 13.29
CA VAL A 455 -3.58 -22.65 14.30
C VAL A 455 -4.57 -23.03 15.40
N SER A 456 -5.43 -22.10 15.84
CA SER A 456 -6.51 -22.41 16.79
C SER A 456 -7.51 -23.42 16.21
N GLN A 457 -7.87 -23.29 14.93
CA GLN A 457 -8.69 -24.29 14.24
C GLN A 457 -7.98 -25.64 14.12
N ALA A 458 -6.67 -25.63 13.86
CA ALA A 458 -5.87 -26.85 13.85
C ALA A 458 -5.93 -27.54 15.21
N LEU A 459 -5.70 -26.82 16.30
CA LEU A 459 -5.73 -27.36 17.68
C LEU A 459 -7.08 -27.99 18.07
N ALA A 460 -8.17 -27.60 17.43
CA ALA A 460 -9.50 -28.19 17.65
C ALA A 460 -9.67 -29.58 16.99
N SER A 461 -8.74 -29.99 16.13
CA SER A 461 -8.74 -31.30 15.47
C SER A 461 -7.98 -32.35 16.29
N ASN A 462 -8.19 -33.64 15.98
CA ASN A 462 -7.40 -34.73 16.58
C ASN A 462 -6.01 -34.78 15.95
N TRP A 463 -4.97 -34.63 16.76
CA TRP A 463 -3.58 -34.76 16.33
C TRP A 463 -2.85 -35.76 17.21
N GLN A 464 -1.80 -36.36 16.64
CA GLN A 464 -0.84 -37.14 17.41
C GLN A 464 -0.17 -36.26 18.49
N PRO A 465 0.20 -36.81 19.66
CA PRO A 465 0.68 -36.01 20.80
C PRO A 465 1.83 -35.05 20.47
N GLU A 466 2.82 -35.50 19.70
CA GLU A 466 3.96 -34.65 19.33
C GLU A 466 3.57 -33.51 18.38
N ALA A 467 2.72 -33.77 17.38
CA ALA A 467 2.21 -32.73 16.50
C ALA A 467 1.32 -31.73 17.24
N LYS A 468 0.49 -32.21 18.17
CA LYS A 468 -0.33 -31.36 19.05
C LYS A 468 0.54 -30.43 19.89
N LYS A 469 1.60 -30.96 20.51
CA LYS A 469 2.59 -30.18 21.26
C LYS A 469 3.23 -29.07 20.42
N GLN A 470 3.61 -29.38 19.17
CA GLN A 470 4.13 -28.36 18.25
C GLN A 470 3.08 -27.27 17.94
N LEU A 471 1.80 -27.63 17.73
CA LEU A 471 0.74 -26.63 17.54
C LEU A 471 0.50 -25.76 18.77
N GLU A 472 0.62 -26.33 19.98
CA GLU A 472 0.53 -25.58 21.24
C GLU A 472 1.68 -24.56 21.36
N ILE A 473 2.91 -24.98 21.02
CA ILE A 473 4.08 -24.09 20.93
C ILE A 473 3.83 -22.98 19.89
N PHE A 474 3.27 -23.34 18.72
CA PHE A 474 2.98 -22.37 17.68
C PHE A 474 1.95 -21.34 18.15
N SER A 475 0.87 -21.79 18.79
CA SER A 475 -0.15 -20.92 19.39
C SER A 475 0.45 -19.95 20.41
N LEU A 476 1.34 -20.45 21.29
CA LEU A 476 2.05 -19.62 22.26
C LEU A 476 2.95 -18.58 21.57
N GLN A 477 3.70 -18.96 20.53
CA GLN A 477 4.54 -18.03 19.77
C GLN A 477 3.70 -16.93 19.09
N LEU A 478 2.53 -17.28 18.54
CA LEU A 478 1.62 -16.31 17.90
C LEU A 478 1.11 -15.28 18.90
N LEU A 479 0.86 -15.69 20.15
CA LEU A 479 0.47 -14.80 21.23
C LEU A 479 1.62 -13.89 21.69
N GLN A 480 2.84 -14.44 21.78
CA GLN A 480 4.01 -13.73 22.32
C GLN A 480 4.74 -12.85 21.28
N ARG A 481 4.52 -13.06 19.98
CA ARG A 481 5.19 -12.33 18.90
C ARG A 481 4.17 -11.69 17.94
N PRO A 482 3.37 -10.71 18.41
CA PRO A 482 2.41 -10.04 17.56
C PRO A 482 3.10 -9.29 16.42
N VAL A 483 2.48 -9.31 15.25
CA VAL A 483 2.95 -8.58 14.06
C VAL A 483 2.34 -7.19 14.06
N GLU A 484 3.14 -6.24 14.53
CA GLU A 484 2.75 -4.84 14.70
C GLU A 484 3.65 -3.93 13.86
N PHE A 485 3.02 -3.00 13.15
CA PHE A 485 3.71 -1.95 12.43
C PHE A 485 3.60 -0.66 13.23
N THR A 486 4.75 -0.12 13.64
CA THR A 486 4.84 1.12 14.40
C THR A 486 5.85 2.05 13.77
N ALA A 487 5.58 3.35 13.87
CA ALA A 487 6.50 4.38 13.44
C ALA A 487 7.34 4.81 14.66
N CYS A 488 8.58 4.32 14.78
CA CYS A 488 9.47 4.57 15.92
C CYS A 488 8.88 4.24 17.31
N GLY A 489 7.84 3.39 17.38
CA GLY A 489 7.11 3.12 18.62
C GLY A 489 6.17 4.26 19.08
N LEU A 490 6.04 5.36 18.32
CA LEU A 490 5.18 6.49 18.67
C LEU A 490 3.69 6.19 18.45
N PHE A 491 3.36 5.53 17.34
CA PHE A 491 1.99 5.18 16.97
C PHE A 491 1.95 3.95 16.08
N PHE A 492 0.78 3.28 16.05
CA PHE A 492 0.49 2.14 15.20
C PHE A 492 0.08 2.57 13.79
N LEU A 493 0.53 1.82 12.79
CA LEU A 493 0.20 2.03 11.37
C LEU A 493 -0.99 1.16 10.98
N ASP A 494 -2.17 1.50 11.48
CA ASP A 494 -3.42 0.81 11.19
C ASP A 494 -4.54 1.77 10.76
N ARG A 495 -5.73 1.24 10.47
CA ARG A 495 -6.88 2.06 10.08
C ARG A 495 -7.34 3.03 11.17
N GLY A 496 -6.99 2.76 12.44
CA GLY A 496 -7.22 3.69 13.55
C GLY A 496 -6.46 5.00 13.34
N LEU A 497 -5.22 4.94 12.82
CA LEU A 497 -4.46 6.14 12.46
C LEU A 497 -5.18 6.98 11.38
N VAL A 498 -5.76 6.34 10.36
CA VAL A 498 -6.51 7.05 9.31
C VAL A 498 -7.72 7.77 9.92
N THR A 499 -8.48 7.09 10.79
CA THR A 499 -9.62 7.73 11.47
C THR A 499 -9.20 8.87 12.40
N SER A 500 -8.06 8.73 13.09
CA SER A 500 -7.51 9.77 13.97
C SER A 500 -7.08 11.00 13.18
N ILE A 501 -6.39 10.81 12.05
CA ILE A 501 -5.98 11.90 11.15
C ILE A 501 -7.21 12.55 10.52
N ALA A 502 -8.21 11.79 10.07
CA ALA A 502 -9.45 12.35 9.53
C ALA A 502 -10.20 13.21 10.57
N GLY A 503 -10.24 12.76 11.82
CA GLY A 503 -10.79 13.54 12.94
C GLY A 503 -10.02 14.83 13.17
N ALA A 504 -8.68 14.74 13.28
CA ALA A 504 -7.81 15.89 13.48
C ALA A 504 -7.94 16.92 12.34
N VAL A 505 -7.91 16.46 11.08
CA VAL A 505 -8.10 17.30 9.89
C VAL A 505 -9.45 18.01 9.97
N THR A 506 -10.53 17.30 10.24
CA THR A 506 -11.87 17.90 10.38
C THR A 506 -11.88 18.98 11.47
N THR A 507 -11.32 18.69 12.65
CA THR A 507 -11.26 19.65 13.76
C THR A 507 -10.45 20.89 13.39
N TYR A 508 -9.27 20.73 12.79
CA TYR A 508 -8.46 21.88 12.38
C TYR A 508 -9.11 22.69 11.26
N LEU A 509 -9.76 22.05 10.28
CA LEU A 509 -10.50 22.76 9.24
C LEU A 509 -11.64 23.60 9.84
N VAL A 510 -12.43 23.03 10.76
CA VAL A 510 -13.49 23.77 11.45
C VAL A 510 -12.93 24.97 12.19
N ILE A 511 -11.81 24.80 12.90
CA ILE A 511 -11.14 25.88 13.61
C ILE A 511 -10.67 26.98 12.64
N LEU A 512 -9.97 26.61 11.56
CA LEU A 512 -9.46 27.57 10.58
C LEU A 512 -10.59 28.37 9.91
N VAL A 513 -11.67 27.71 9.53
CA VAL A 513 -12.86 28.36 8.95
C VAL A 513 -13.50 29.33 9.95
N GLN A 514 -13.65 28.92 11.22
CA GLN A 514 -14.24 29.79 12.24
C GLN A 514 -13.40 31.04 12.49
N PHE A 515 -12.07 30.90 12.58
CA PHE A 515 -11.17 32.03 12.78
C PHE A 515 -11.21 33.00 11.59
N GLN A 516 -11.21 32.50 10.37
CA GLN A 516 -11.32 33.33 9.18
C GLN A 516 -12.62 34.15 9.15
N ASN A 517 -13.77 33.51 9.38
CA ASN A 517 -15.06 34.19 9.39
C ASN A 517 -15.15 35.25 10.51
N ALA A 518 -14.52 34.99 11.66
CA ALA A 518 -14.45 35.95 12.75
C ALA A 518 -13.61 37.18 12.41
N ASP A 519 -12.49 37.00 11.69
CA ASP A 519 -11.62 38.09 11.29
C ASP A 519 -12.21 38.94 10.15
N GLU A 520 -12.90 38.32 9.18
CA GLU A 520 -13.68 39.05 8.16
C GLU A 520 -14.79 39.89 8.80
N THR A 521 -15.48 39.34 9.81
CA THR A 521 -16.51 40.06 10.57
C THR A 521 -15.93 41.26 11.33
N LYS A 522 -14.76 41.11 11.95
CA LYS A 522 -14.07 42.23 12.64
C LYS A 522 -13.62 43.31 11.66
N GLY A 523 -13.05 42.92 10.51
CA GLY A 523 -12.63 43.85 9.45
C GLY A 523 -13.81 44.69 8.94
N THR A 524 -14.94 44.04 8.66
CA THR A 524 -16.18 44.71 8.24
C THR A 524 -16.68 45.71 9.28
N LYS A 525 -16.67 45.34 10.57
CA LYS A 525 -17.06 46.25 11.66
C LYS A 525 -16.17 47.49 11.75
N ASN A 526 -14.85 47.31 11.65
CA ASN A 526 -13.89 48.42 11.70
C ASN A 526 -14.07 49.37 10.50
N LEU A 527 -14.33 48.83 9.31
CA LEU A 527 -14.54 49.63 8.10
C LEU A 527 -15.82 50.48 8.20
N LEU A 528 -16.90 49.89 8.69
CA LEU A 528 -18.17 50.58 8.94
C LEU A 528 -18.01 51.68 10.01
N GLN A 529 -17.23 51.43 11.06
CA GLN A 529 -16.93 52.43 12.08
C GLN A 529 -16.16 53.62 11.50
N ASN A 530 -15.08 53.36 10.76
CA ASN A 530 -14.29 54.42 10.10
C ASN A 530 -15.12 55.24 9.10
N ALA A 531 -15.96 54.58 8.29
CA ALA A 531 -16.87 55.26 7.36
C ALA A 531 -17.89 56.14 8.10
N THR A 532 -18.43 55.67 9.22
CA THR A 532 -19.37 56.44 10.05
C THR A 532 -18.70 57.68 10.66
N GLU A 533 -17.46 57.55 11.14
CA GLU A 533 -16.69 58.68 11.66
C GLU A 533 -16.36 59.71 10.57
N LEU A 534 -16.00 59.26 9.36
CA LEU A 534 -15.78 60.15 8.21
C LEU A 534 -17.04 60.94 7.85
N LEU A 535 -18.21 60.29 7.82
CA LEU A 535 -19.49 60.96 7.55
C LEU A 535 -19.87 61.95 8.67
N LYS A 536 -19.61 61.61 9.93
CA LYS A 536 -19.81 62.51 11.08
C LYS A 536 -18.91 63.75 11.00
N ASN A 537 -17.66 63.57 10.61
CA ASN A 537 -16.73 64.68 10.42
C ASN A 537 -17.14 65.57 9.23
N ALA A 538 -17.52 64.98 8.09
CA ALA A 538 -17.99 65.71 6.92
C ALA A 538 -19.29 66.51 7.16
N SER A 539 -20.24 65.95 7.94
CA SER A 539 -21.46 66.64 8.33
C SER A 539 -21.21 67.78 9.33
N SER A 540 -20.22 67.63 10.23
CA SER A 540 -19.77 68.72 11.10
C SER A 540 -19.23 69.90 10.29
N PHE A 541 -18.45 69.64 9.23
CA PHE A 541 -17.98 70.69 8.31
C PHE A 541 -19.13 71.41 7.58
N LYS A 542 -20.16 70.69 7.09
CA LYS A 542 -21.35 71.31 6.46
C LYS A 542 -22.12 72.23 7.42
N ASN A 543 -22.24 71.87 8.70
CA ASN A 543 -22.89 72.71 9.71
C ASN A 543 -22.09 73.97 10.05
N ILE A 544 -20.77 73.94 9.90
CA ILE A 544 -19.91 75.13 10.04
C ILE A 544 -20.09 76.05 8.82
N THR A 545 -20.15 75.52 7.60
CA THR A 545 -20.34 76.32 6.38
C THR A 545 -21.72 77.01 6.33
N PHE A 546 -22.76 76.40 6.92
CA PHE A 546 -24.11 77.00 6.96
C PHE A 546 -24.29 78.08 8.05
N LYS A 547 -23.35 78.18 9.01
CA LYS A 547 -23.37 79.18 10.10
C LYS A 547 -22.58 80.47 9.79
N VAL A 548 -21.93 80.55 8.64
CA VAL A 548 -21.08 81.69 8.21
C VAL A 548 -21.71 82.47 7.06
N ARG A 549 -23.05 82.55 7.00
CA ARG A 549 -23.76 83.35 6.00
C ARG A 549 -24.73 84.32 6.62
#